data_AF-A0AA41SW75-F1
#
_entry.id   AF-A0AA41SW75-F1
#
_cell.length_a   1.000
_cell.length_b   1.000
_cell.length_c   1.000
_cell.angle_alpha   90.00
_cell.angle_beta   90.00
_cell.angle_gamma   90.00
#
_symmetry.space_group_name_H-M   'P 1'
#
loop_
_entity.id
_entity.type
_entity.pdbx_description
1 polymer ?
#
loop_
_entity_poly.entity_id
_entity_poly.type
_entity_poly.pdbx_seq_one_letter_code
_entity_poly.pdbx_strand_id
1 'polypeptide(L)'
;MLAPGKGLSQSALPCRCSVPTWLKLTSVDLKEQIYKLAKKGLTPSQIGVILRDSHGVAQVCFVIGSRILRILKSKGLAPDLPEDLYHLIKKAVAVRKHLERNRKDKDAKFCQIHRLA
;
A
#
# COMPACT_ATOMS: atom_id res chain seq x y z
N MET A 1 -2.33 -10.01 13.87
CA MET A 1 -2.40 -11.24 14.68
C MET A 1 -3.07 -10.92 16.02
N LEU A 2 -4.38 -10.65 16.03
CA LEU A 2 -5.10 -10.19 17.23
C LEU A 2 -6.50 -10.84 17.34
N ALA A 3 -7.06 -11.29 16.22
CA ALA A 3 -8.24 -12.15 16.20
C ALA A 3 -7.81 -13.61 15.94
N PRO A 4 -8.53 -14.62 16.47
CA PRO A 4 -8.25 -16.05 16.27
C PRO A 4 -8.60 -16.56 14.86
N GLY A 5 -8.57 -15.69 13.85
CA GLY A 5 -8.93 -16.03 12.47
C GLY A 5 -7.87 -16.91 11.81
N LYS A 6 -8.31 -18.01 11.19
CA LYS A 6 -7.47 -18.97 10.43
C LYS A 6 -7.49 -18.72 8.91
N GLY A 7 -7.76 -17.48 8.48
CA GLY A 7 -7.85 -17.14 7.06
C GLY A 7 -6.50 -17.23 6.36
N LEU A 8 -6.48 -17.83 5.16
CA LEU A 8 -5.29 -18.04 4.34
C LEU A 8 -5.26 -17.16 3.07
N SER A 9 -6.06 -16.11 3.01
CA SER A 9 -6.13 -15.22 1.85
C SER A 9 -4.81 -14.48 1.67
N GLN A 10 -4.07 -14.85 0.63
CA GLN A 10 -2.80 -14.24 0.26
C GLN A 10 -2.75 -14.05 -1.26
N SER A 11 -1.97 -13.06 -1.72
CA SER A 11 -1.69 -12.91 -3.14
C SER A 11 -0.78 -14.04 -3.63
N ALA A 12 -1.23 -14.76 -4.64
CA ALA A 12 -0.40 -15.73 -5.37
C ALA A 12 0.35 -14.99 -6.48
N LEU A 13 1.66 -14.85 -6.32
CA LEU A 13 2.49 -14.20 -7.32
C LEU A 13 2.69 -15.11 -8.54
N PRO A 14 2.79 -14.55 -9.77
CA PRO A 14 3.11 -15.35 -10.94
C PRO A 14 4.43 -16.10 -10.76
N CYS A 15 4.46 -17.38 -11.14
CA CYS A 15 5.65 -18.23 -10.97
C CYS A 15 6.87 -17.76 -11.78
N ARG A 16 6.67 -16.94 -12.82
CA ARG A 16 7.74 -16.39 -13.66
C ARG A 16 8.08 -14.96 -13.21
N CYS A 17 9.36 -14.75 -12.93
CA CYS A 17 9.92 -13.45 -12.54
C CYS A 17 10.44 -12.61 -13.74
N SER A 18 10.08 -12.98 -14.97
CA SER A 18 10.52 -12.31 -16.20
C SER A 18 9.45 -11.36 -16.71
N VAL A 19 9.89 -10.28 -17.38
CA VAL A 19 8.98 -9.34 -18.04
C VAL A 19 8.22 -10.06 -19.17
N PRO A 20 6.89 -9.93 -19.28
CA PRO A 20 6.14 -10.53 -20.36
C PRO A 20 6.51 -9.89 -21.71
N THR A 21 6.59 -10.70 -22.77
CA THR A 21 7.01 -10.24 -24.11
C THR A 21 6.06 -9.23 -24.75
N TRP A 22 4.78 -9.22 -24.33
CA TRP A 22 3.77 -8.28 -24.82
C TRP A 22 3.81 -6.91 -24.13
N LEU A 23 4.58 -6.77 -23.05
CA LEU A 23 4.70 -5.51 -22.33
C LEU A 23 5.69 -4.59 -23.06
N LYS A 24 5.17 -3.60 -23.79
CA LYS A 24 5.96 -2.60 -24.53
C LYS A 24 6.46 -1.43 -23.67
N LEU A 25 6.10 -1.39 -22.38
CA LEU A 25 6.45 -0.30 -21.47
C LEU A 25 7.92 -0.39 -21.07
N THR A 26 8.66 0.70 -21.32
CA THR A 26 10.07 0.79 -20.93
C THR A 26 10.18 1.09 -19.43
N SER A 27 11.30 0.70 -18.83
CA SER A 27 11.60 1.01 -17.42
C SER A 27 11.65 2.52 -17.14
N VAL A 28 11.95 3.35 -18.14
CA VAL A 28 11.97 4.82 -18.05
C VAL A 28 10.54 5.37 -17.95
N ASP A 29 9.66 4.98 -18.87
CA ASP A 29 8.25 5.41 -18.90
C ASP A 29 7.54 5.05 -17.59
N LEU A 30 7.82 3.85 -17.05
CA LEU A 30 7.25 3.43 -15.77
C LEU A 30 7.73 4.28 -14.59
N LYS A 31 9.01 4.67 -14.57
CA LYS A 31 9.51 5.57 -13.51
C LYS A 31 8.79 6.92 -13.59
N GLU A 32 8.62 7.47 -14.78
CA GLU A 32 7.88 8.73 -14.97
C GLU A 32 6.42 8.62 -14.52
N GLN A 33 5.75 7.53 -14.87
CA GLN A 33 4.39 7.21 -14.43
C GLN A 33 4.30 7.21 -12.89
N ILE A 34 5.24 6.51 -12.23
CA ILE A 34 5.31 6.42 -10.76
C ILE A 34 5.50 7.82 -10.16
N TYR A 35 6.40 8.64 -10.71
CA TYR A 35 6.61 10.00 -10.21
C TYR A 35 5.39 10.89 -10.39
N LYS A 36 4.67 10.76 -11.50
CA LYS A 36 3.43 11.51 -11.75
C LYS A 36 2.34 11.12 -10.74
N LEU A 37 2.20 9.83 -10.45
CA LEU A 37 1.23 9.34 -9.47
C LEU A 37 1.62 9.72 -8.02
N ALA A 38 2.91 9.69 -7.69
CA ALA A 38 3.41 10.13 -6.39
C ALA A 38 3.17 11.63 -6.15
N LYS A 39 3.36 12.47 -7.18
CA LYS A 39 3.04 13.91 -7.11
C LYS A 39 1.55 14.19 -6.89
N LYS A 40 0.66 13.27 -7.28
CA LYS A 40 -0.78 13.36 -6.97
C LYS A 40 -1.09 13.01 -5.50
N GLY A 41 -0.09 12.61 -4.71
CA GLY A 41 -0.27 12.22 -3.31
C GLY A 41 -0.78 10.79 -3.12
N LEU A 42 -0.67 9.95 -4.15
CA LEU A 42 -1.06 8.54 -4.05
C LEU A 42 -0.04 7.74 -3.26
N THR A 43 -0.55 6.80 -2.47
CA THR A 43 0.30 5.90 -1.67
C THR A 43 0.98 4.85 -2.56
N PRO A 44 2.17 4.36 -2.18
CA PRO A 44 2.90 3.39 -2.99
C PRO A 44 2.10 2.10 -3.23
N SER A 45 1.26 1.68 -2.27
CA SER A 45 0.34 0.56 -2.44
C SER A 45 -0.73 0.83 -3.50
N GLN A 46 -1.36 2.01 -3.47
CA GLN A 46 -2.34 2.43 -4.50
C GLN A 46 -1.71 2.57 -5.89
N ILE A 47 -0.49 3.11 -5.97
CA ILE A 47 0.27 3.22 -7.22
C ILE A 47 0.46 1.83 -7.84
N GLY A 48 0.82 0.83 -7.03
CA GLY A 48 0.98 -0.55 -7.49
C GLY A 48 -0.31 -1.17 -8.05
N VAL A 49 -1.47 -0.84 -7.47
CA VAL A 49 -2.79 -1.29 -7.96
C VAL A 49 -3.13 -0.62 -9.30
N ILE A 50 -2.95 0.70 -9.40
CA ILE A 50 -3.21 1.43 -10.65
C ILE A 50 -2.31 0.94 -11.79
N LEU A 51 -1.04 0.67 -11.51
CA LEU A 51 -0.11 0.11 -12.50
C LEU A 51 -0.52 -1.29 -12.97
N ARG A 52 -1.16 -2.07 -12.10
CA ARG A 52 -1.68 -3.39 -12.44
C ARG A 52 -2.93 -3.29 -13.31
N ASP A 53 -3.89 -2.49 -12.88
CA ASP A 53 -5.23 -2.46 -13.47
C ASP A 53 -5.28 -1.61 -14.74
N SER A 54 -4.57 -0.48 -14.78
CA SER A 54 -4.58 0.45 -15.94
C SER A 54 -3.47 0.18 -16.95
N HIS A 55 -2.30 -0.27 -16.50
CA HIS A 55 -1.11 -0.45 -17.35
C HIS A 55 -0.74 -1.91 -17.62
N GLY A 56 -1.43 -2.87 -16.97
CA GLY A 56 -1.16 -4.30 -17.15
C GLY A 56 0.17 -4.76 -16.53
N VAL A 57 0.79 -3.97 -15.66
CA VAL A 57 2.06 -4.33 -15.01
C VAL A 57 1.78 -5.14 -13.76
N ALA A 58 2.01 -6.45 -13.82
CA ALA A 58 1.77 -7.34 -12.68
C ALA A 58 2.58 -6.95 -11.43
N GLN A 59 3.89 -6.73 -11.61
CA GLN A 59 4.81 -6.31 -10.55
C GLN A 59 5.87 -5.35 -11.09
N VAL A 60 6.02 -4.22 -10.40
CA VAL A 60 7.03 -3.19 -10.74
C VAL A 60 8.45 -3.72 -10.58
N CYS A 61 8.64 -4.67 -9.65
CA CYS A 61 9.96 -5.26 -9.38
C CYS A 61 10.52 -6.04 -10.58
N PHE A 62 9.68 -6.63 -11.42
CA PHE A 62 10.15 -7.41 -12.58
C PHE A 62 10.63 -6.52 -13.72
N VAL A 63 10.05 -5.33 -13.89
CA VAL A 63 10.41 -4.43 -15.01
C VAL A 63 11.58 -3.53 -14.65
N ILE A 64 11.62 -3.02 -13.41
CA ILE A 64 12.62 -2.02 -12.97
C ILE A 64 13.73 -2.65 -12.12
N GLY A 65 13.52 -3.84 -11.55
CA GLY A 65 14.46 -4.48 -10.61
C GLY A 65 14.46 -3.87 -9.20
N SER A 66 13.58 -2.90 -8.93
CA SER A 66 13.45 -2.22 -7.63
C SER A 66 11.99 -2.06 -7.22
N ARG A 67 11.74 -2.04 -5.91
CA ARG A 67 10.40 -1.78 -5.35
C ARG A 67 10.05 -0.30 -5.43
N ILE A 68 8.75 0.01 -5.51
CA ILE A 68 8.20 1.38 -5.63
C ILE A 68 8.78 2.32 -4.56
N LEU A 69 8.82 1.87 -3.30
CA LEU A 69 9.38 2.65 -2.19
C LEU A 69 10.85 3.06 -2.40
N ARG A 70 11.68 2.18 -3.00
CA ARG A 70 13.09 2.50 -3.28
C ARG A 70 13.20 3.56 -4.38
N ILE A 71 12.37 3.45 -5.40
CA ILE A 71 12.30 4.42 -6.52
C ILE A 71 11.91 5.81 -6.01
N LEU A 72 10.92 5.88 -5.10
CA LEU A 72 10.49 7.14 -4.50
C LEU A 72 11.54 7.75 -3.57
N LYS A 73 12.27 6.92 -2.80
CA LYS A 73 13.39 7.37 -1.96
C LYS A 73 14.52 7.98 -2.78
N SER A 74 14.90 7.35 -3.89
CA SER A 74 15.95 7.87 -4.78
C SER A 74 15.64 9.25 -5.36
N LYS A 75 14.35 9.63 -5.47
CA LYS A 75 13.92 10.95 -5.96
C LYS A 75 13.51 11.92 -4.85
N GLY A 76 13.60 11.52 -3.58
CA GLY A 76 13.18 12.36 -2.45
C GLY A 76 11.67 12.58 -2.35
N LEU A 77 10.86 11.73 -2.98
CA LEU A 77 9.38 11.76 -2.92
C LEU A 77 8.82 10.72 -1.93
N ALA A 78 9.68 10.16 -1.09
CA ALA A 78 9.27 9.18 -0.11
C ALA A 78 8.61 9.88 1.10
N PRO A 79 7.53 9.31 1.64
CA PRO A 79 6.97 9.81 2.89
C PRO A 79 7.96 9.59 4.04
N ASP A 80 8.04 10.54 4.96
CA ASP A 80 8.89 10.45 6.16
C ASP A 80 8.47 9.31 7.08
N LEU A 81 7.16 9.07 7.17
CA LEU A 81 6.56 7.97 7.92
C LEU A 81 6.17 6.82 6.97
N PRO A 82 6.45 5.54 7.31
CA PRO A 82 5.98 4.42 6.51
C PRO A 82 4.45 4.37 6.46
N GLU A 83 3.95 3.97 5.30
CA GLU A 83 2.51 3.94 4.97
C GLU A 83 1.69 3.13 6.00
N ASP A 84 2.21 1.99 6.44
CA ASP A 84 1.51 1.11 7.38
C ASP A 84 1.28 1.79 8.74
N LEU A 85 2.30 2.47 9.27
CA LEU A 85 2.18 3.20 10.53
C LEU A 85 1.20 4.38 10.39
N TYR A 86 1.29 5.12 9.28
CA TYR A 86 0.37 6.21 9.02
C TYR A 86 -1.10 5.74 9.04
N HIS A 87 -1.40 4.61 8.38
CA HIS A 87 -2.76 4.07 8.35
C HIS A 87 -3.24 3.53 9.70
N LEU A 88 -2.35 2.91 10.49
CA LEU A 88 -2.68 2.48 11.85
C LEU A 88 -3.03 3.67 12.75
N ILE A 89 -2.22 4.72 12.72
CA ILE A 89 -2.46 5.96 13.48
C ILE A 89 -3.77 6.61 13.02
N LYS A 90 -3.98 6.74 11.70
CA LYS A 90 -5.21 7.31 11.14
C LYS A 90 -6.46 6.56 11.62
N LYS A 91 -6.39 5.23 11.66
CA LYS A 91 -7.48 4.38 12.16
C LYS A 91 -7.70 4.57 13.67
N ALA A 92 -6.64 4.62 14.46
CA ALA A 92 -6.73 4.85 15.90
C ALA A 92 -7.37 6.21 16.23
N VAL A 93 -6.99 7.26 15.51
CA VAL A 93 -7.58 8.60 15.66
C VAL A 93 -9.06 8.60 15.28
N ALA A 94 -9.45 7.90 14.20
CA ALA A 94 -10.85 7.79 13.79
C ALA A 94 -11.71 7.08 14.86
N VAL A 95 -11.22 5.96 15.42
CA VAL A 95 -11.93 5.23 16.49
C VAL A 95 -12.04 6.07 17.75
N ARG A 96 -10.99 6.82 18.13
CA ARG A 96 -11.03 7.73 19.28
C ARG A 96 -12.10 8.82 19.12
N LYS A 97 -12.17 9.45 17.95
CA LYS A 97 -13.21 10.45 17.63
C LYS A 97 -14.63 9.88 17.67
N HIS A 98 -14.81 8.62 17.25
CA HIS A 98 -16.12 7.94 17.35
C HIS A 98 -16.54 7.72 18.80
N LEU A 99 -15.62 7.26 19.66
CA LEU A 99 -15.90 7.01 21.08
C LEU A 99 -16.18 8.28 21.90
N GLU A 100 -15.60 9.42 21.51
CA GLU A 100 -15.91 10.72 22.15
C GLU A 100 -17.40 11.06 22.05
N ARG A 101 -18.03 10.70 20.92
CA ARG A 101 -19.47 10.87 20.67
C ARG A 101 -20.28 9.71 21.27
N ASN A 102 -19.78 8.49 21.13
CA ASN A 102 -20.46 7.25 21.53
C ASN A 102 -19.79 6.60 22.76
N ARG A 103 -19.96 7.22 23.93
CA ARG A 103 -19.29 6.78 25.17
C ARG A 103 -19.70 5.40 25.68
N LYS A 104 -20.85 4.88 25.24
CA LYS A 104 -21.38 3.57 25.66
C LYS A 104 -20.93 2.40 24.77
N ASP A 105 -20.25 2.67 23.66
CA ASP A 105 -19.78 1.66 22.71
C ASP A 105 -18.55 0.91 23.26
N LYS A 106 -18.80 -0.25 23.89
CA LYS A 106 -17.77 -1.09 24.51
C LYS A 106 -16.97 -1.88 23.47
N ASP A 107 -17.59 -2.27 22.36
CA ASP A 107 -16.94 -3.04 21.29
C ASP A 107 -15.90 -2.21 20.54
N ALA A 108 -16.23 -0.96 20.20
CA ALA A 108 -15.26 -0.06 19.57
C ALA A 108 -14.08 0.26 20.51
N LYS A 109 -14.33 0.37 21.82
CA LYS A 109 -13.28 0.55 22.84
C LYS A 109 -12.38 -0.67 22.94
N PHE A 110 -12.94 -1.87 22.96
CA PHE A 110 -12.16 -3.12 22.95
C PHE A 110 -11.30 -3.22 21.68
N CYS A 111 -11.88 -2.94 20.51
CA CYS A 111 -11.15 -2.94 19.25
C CYS A 111 -10.03 -1.89 19.20
N GLN A 112 -10.21 -0.73 19.83
CA GLN A 112 -9.16 0.27 19.93
C GLN A 112 -7.95 -0.23 20.72
N ILE A 113 -8.18 -0.90 21.85
CA ILE A 113 -7.12 -1.38 22.76
C ILE A 113 -6.42 -2.61 22.18
N HIS A 114 -7.19 -3.58 21.66
CA HIS A 114 -6.67 -4.89 21.30
C HIS A 114 -6.41 -5.09 19.81
N ARG A 115 -6.91 -4.24 18.91
CA ARG A 115 -6.78 -4.46 17.45
C ARG A 115 -5.89 -3.43 16.76
N LEU A 116 -5.45 -2.39 17.47
CA LEU A 116 -4.64 -1.28 16.94
C LEU A 116 -3.29 -1.09 17.65
N ALA A 117 -3.04 -1.78 18.76
CA ALA A 117 -1.73 -1.96 19.38
C ALA A 117 -1.09 -3.25 18.86
#